data_AF-A0A6G1IFY4-F1
#
_entry.id   AF-A0A6G1IFY4-F1
#
_cell.length_a   1.000
_cell.length_b   1.000
_cell.length_c   1.000
_cell.angle_alpha   90.00
_cell.angle_beta   90.00
_cell.angle_gamma   90.00
#
_symmetry.space_group_name_H-M   'P 1'
#
loop_
_entity.id
_entity.type
_entity.pdbx_description
1 polymer ?
#
loop_
_entity_poly.entity_id
_entity_poly.type
_entity_poly.pdbx_seq_one_letter_code
_entity_poly.pdbx_strand_id
1 'polypeptide(L)'
;MSTYLFSAGKLAKFSSSARHKPISIPRHLFNIVRGASDSVDALQLFLKLLHEEEVDKTSPGYLAFDAHVGDTSCQLRACMLLEILNRYRQHGSSAMEVCSIEQTIERLKKVIENARTFCQNICNLAVTKATPETLGMSKHGMSIDEILQRLEWTEIRTPRRSQELSNPTLFYSVASSVVSRSTSRDRSSEGGVGNTNTIASSATSISDAAPTEQNEKQLEAPSIVFAEASSDYWEPWDWHQVVHFLVYSYILSKYKHFIIRDINSRQNMESVIRENICWDLSQVTDAELDELRQSCRPHIVVCGNSLDGETAEYLERLPTTKLHMDDNCEENMQHCKDLLASDQDRNVLAIFADHRHYAFPLLGEEGKQGEDAVIYGIMDDVAPGLSKQLQASKGEARELGTGPSMKLFMWQHVALEAPGRFLQLLDEVDRPILVKAPVSKHDLFGFK
;
A
#
# COMPACT_ATOMS: atom_id res chain seq x y z
N MET A 1 13.46 8.99 -3.01
CA MET A 1 14.42 9.00 -1.88
C MET A 1 14.54 7.61 -1.26
N SER A 2 13.44 6.99 -0.83
CA SER A 2 13.39 5.56 -0.47
C SER A 2 13.77 4.62 -1.61
N THR A 3 13.62 5.07 -2.85
CA THR A 3 13.96 4.32 -4.07
C THR A 3 15.41 3.84 -4.17
N TYR A 4 16.33 4.41 -3.39
CA TYR A 4 17.70 3.88 -3.28
C TYR A 4 17.78 2.60 -2.43
N LEU A 5 16.94 2.49 -1.40
CA LEU A 5 16.96 1.37 -0.45
C LEU A 5 15.98 0.27 -0.86
N PHE A 6 14.84 0.68 -1.41
CA PHE A 6 13.75 -0.15 -1.89
C PHE A 6 13.52 0.20 -3.36
N SER A 7 13.95 -0.65 -4.29
CA SER A 7 13.78 -0.37 -5.73
C SER A 7 12.33 -0.61 -6.15
N ALA A 8 11.79 0.26 -7.02
CA ALA A 8 10.40 0.18 -7.50
C ALA A 8 10.25 -0.83 -8.67
N GLY A 9 10.69 -2.07 -8.46
CA GLY A 9 10.60 -3.16 -9.42
C GLY A 9 11.81 -3.33 -10.36
N LYS A 10 11.78 -4.40 -11.16
CA LYS A 10 12.87 -4.89 -12.04
C LYS A 10 13.47 -3.83 -12.97
N LEU A 11 12.64 -2.87 -13.39
CA LEU A 11 12.96 -1.83 -14.37
C LEU A 11 13.34 -0.48 -13.72
N ALA A 12 13.05 -0.29 -12.44
CA ALA A 12 13.46 0.90 -11.69
C ALA A 12 14.92 0.84 -11.24
N LYS A 13 15.72 -0.07 -11.81
CA LYS A 13 17.17 -0.01 -11.77
C LYS A 13 17.56 1.36 -12.27
N PHE A 14 17.85 2.26 -11.32
CA PHE A 14 18.69 3.41 -11.61
C PHE A 14 19.87 2.87 -12.40
N SER A 15 20.42 3.64 -13.34
CA SER A 15 21.75 3.35 -13.85
C SER A 15 22.70 3.48 -12.64
N SER A 16 22.71 2.47 -11.78
CA SER A 16 23.45 2.40 -10.53
C SER A 16 24.94 2.28 -10.82
N SER A 17 25.27 2.00 -12.08
CA SER A 17 26.59 2.09 -12.70
C SER A 17 27.10 3.52 -12.88
N ALA A 18 26.23 4.54 -12.87
CA ALA A 18 26.66 5.92 -13.02
C ALA A 18 27.49 6.34 -11.80
N ARG A 19 28.74 6.75 -12.02
CA ARG A 19 29.63 7.19 -10.95
C ARG A 19 29.38 8.65 -10.61
N HIS A 20 29.23 8.92 -9.32
CA HIS A 20 28.98 10.23 -8.76
C HIS A 20 30.25 10.81 -8.17
N LYS A 21 30.65 11.99 -8.62
CA LYS A 21 31.87 12.68 -8.15
C LYS A 21 31.86 12.80 -6.62
N PRO A 22 33.03 12.78 -5.95
CA PRO A 22 33.13 12.86 -4.49
C PRO A 22 32.29 13.98 -3.85
N ILE A 23 32.27 15.16 -4.46
CA ILE A 23 31.50 16.33 -4.00
C ILE A 23 29.98 16.12 -3.96
N SER A 24 29.46 15.16 -4.71
CA SER A 24 28.01 14.87 -4.77
C SER A 24 27.57 13.77 -3.82
N ILE A 25 28.51 13.01 -3.24
CA ILE A 25 28.22 11.88 -2.35
C ILE A 25 27.47 12.31 -1.08
N PRO A 26 27.81 13.43 -0.40
CA PRO A 26 27.04 13.88 0.76
C PRO A 26 25.54 14.07 0.46
N ARG A 27 25.18 14.53 -0.75
CA ARG A 27 23.78 14.64 -1.16
C ARG A 27 23.11 13.27 -1.30
N HIS A 28 23.82 12.26 -1.81
CA HIS A 28 23.29 10.90 -1.89
C HIS A 28 23.12 10.29 -0.49
N LEU A 29 24.11 10.47 0.40
CA LEU A 29 24.01 10.03 1.79
C LEU A 29 22.85 10.69 2.52
N PHE A 30 22.62 11.99 2.33
CA PHE A 30 21.45 12.68 2.88
C PHE A 30 20.14 12.02 2.44
N ASN A 31 19.99 11.72 1.14
CA ASN A 31 18.78 11.07 0.62
C ASN A 31 18.61 9.64 1.15
N ILE A 32 19.71 8.89 1.30
CA ILE A 32 19.70 7.54 1.86
C ILE A 32 19.31 7.58 3.34
N VAL A 33 19.93 8.45 4.14
CA VAL A 33 19.60 8.62 5.56
C VAL A 33 18.14 8.99 5.73
N ARG A 34 17.64 9.97 4.96
CA ARG A 34 16.23 10.36 5.00
C ARG A 34 15.30 9.21 4.63
N GLY A 35 15.59 8.52 3.52
CA GLY A 35 14.83 7.35 3.09
C GLY A 35 14.82 6.25 4.15
N ALA A 36 15.97 5.97 4.76
CA ALA A 36 16.09 4.97 5.81
C ALA A 36 15.35 5.37 7.09
N SER A 37 15.44 6.64 7.51
CA SER A 37 14.73 7.16 8.68
C SER A 37 13.21 7.09 8.47
N ASP A 38 12.69 7.55 7.34
CA ASP A 38 11.27 7.45 7.03
C ASP A 38 10.80 5.99 6.98
N SER A 39 11.65 5.08 6.50
CA SER A 39 11.35 3.64 6.46
C SER A 39 11.34 3.00 7.85
N VAL A 40 12.27 3.41 8.72
CA VAL A 40 12.28 3.00 10.13
C VAL A 40 11.00 3.46 10.82
N ASP A 41 10.63 4.73 10.66
CA ASP A 41 9.39 5.28 11.24
C ASP A 41 8.15 4.52 10.75
N ALA A 42 8.07 4.25 9.44
CA ALA A 42 6.97 3.50 8.83
C ALA A 42 6.83 2.08 9.42
N LEU A 43 7.93 1.32 9.42
CA LEU A 43 7.91 -0.07 9.88
C LEU A 43 7.70 -0.17 11.39
N GLN A 44 8.30 0.73 12.18
CA GLN A 44 8.08 0.78 13.62
C GLN A 44 6.64 1.15 13.96
N LEU A 45 6.05 2.13 13.27
CA LEU A 45 4.64 2.47 13.44
C LEU A 45 3.74 1.30 13.06
N PHE A 46 4.01 0.61 11.96
CA PHE A 46 3.25 -0.57 11.57
C PHE A 46 3.32 -1.67 12.64
N LEU A 47 4.52 -1.99 13.14
CA LEU A 47 4.66 -2.96 14.24
C LEU A 47 3.91 -2.50 15.49
N LYS A 48 3.94 -1.20 15.81
CA LYS A 48 3.15 -0.64 16.92
C LYS A 48 1.66 -0.91 16.71
N LEU A 49 1.10 -0.53 15.56
CA LEU A 49 -0.31 -0.74 15.20
C LEU A 49 -0.72 -2.22 15.13
N LEU A 50 0.21 -3.08 14.74
CA LEU A 50 -0.03 -4.52 14.70
C LEU A 50 -0.29 -5.09 16.11
N HIS A 51 0.47 -4.61 17.10
CA HIS A 51 0.43 -5.06 18.50
C HIS A 51 -0.49 -4.23 19.41
N GLU A 52 -0.84 -3.01 19.03
CA GLU A 52 -1.60 -2.08 19.88
C GLU A 52 -3.04 -2.58 20.11
N GLU A 53 -3.34 -2.83 21.39
CA GLU A 53 -4.71 -2.91 21.93
C GLU A 53 -5.20 -1.54 22.45
N GLU A 54 -4.31 -0.57 22.68
CA GLU A 54 -4.64 0.76 23.24
C GLU A 54 -4.29 1.93 22.32
N VAL A 55 -5.13 2.97 22.38
CA VAL A 55 -5.14 4.13 21.49
C VAL A 55 -4.20 5.22 21.99
N ASP A 56 -2.98 5.27 21.44
CA ASP A 56 -2.16 6.49 21.54
C ASP A 56 -2.78 7.60 20.68
N LYS A 57 -3.45 8.55 21.33
CA LYS A 57 -4.11 9.70 20.67
C LYS A 57 -3.14 10.60 19.90
N THR A 58 -1.85 10.57 20.22
CA THR A 58 -0.83 11.38 19.53
C THR A 58 -0.21 10.66 18.33
N SER A 59 -0.46 9.35 18.21
CA SER A 59 -0.06 8.56 17.06
C SER A 59 -0.87 9.00 15.83
N PRO A 60 -0.27 9.08 14.63
CA PRO A 60 -1.01 9.28 13.38
C PRO A 60 -1.84 8.06 12.97
N GLY A 61 -1.70 6.92 13.63
CA GLY A 61 -2.56 5.75 13.39
C GLY A 61 -2.33 5.12 12.02
N TYR A 62 -3.37 4.48 11.50
CA TYR A 62 -3.34 3.90 10.15
C TYR A 62 -3.37 4.99 9.06
N LEU A 63 -3.86 6.19 9.38
CA LEU A 63 -3.83 7.34 8.47
C LEU A 63 -2.40 7.75 8.06
N ALA A 64 -1.38 7.31 8.80
CA ALA A 64 0.02 7.48 8.41
C ALA A 64 0.37 6.77 7.09
N PHE A 65 -0.40 5.76 6.70
CA PHE A 65 -0.23 5.01 5.45
C PHE A 65 -1.29 5.36 4.42
N ASP A 66 -2.08 6.41 4.67
CA ASP A 66 -3.20 6.77 3.82
C ASP A 66 -2.75 7.27 2.44
N ALA A 67 -3.64 7.17 1.48
CA ALA A 67 -3.50 7.84 0.20
C ALA A 67 -3.61 9.35 0.37
N HIS A 68 -2.72 10.09 -0.29
CA HIS A 68 -2.90 11.52 -0.40
C HIS A 68 -4.10 11.80 -1.32
N VAL A 69 -4.80 12.93 -1.17
CA VAL A 69 -5.98 13.29 -1.99
C VAL A 69 -5.72 13.55 -3.47
N GLY A 70 -4.46 13.49 -3.88
CA GLY A 70 -4.06 13.52 -5.30
C GLY A 70 -3.71 12.13 -5.84
N ASP A 71 -3.66 11.12 -4.98
CA ASP A 71 -3.44 9.74 -5.37
C ASP A 71 -4.77 9.19 -5.90
N THR A 72 -4.71 8.44 -7.00
CA THR A 72 -5.83 7.60 -7.42
C THR A 72 -5.80 6.30 -6.65
N SER A 73 -6.96 5.67 -6.50
CA SER A 73 -7.09 4.35 -5.88
C SER A 73 -6.81 4.28 -4.37
N CYS A 74 -7.24 5.28 -3.60
CA CYS A 74 -7.13 5.28 -2.13
C CYS A 74 -7.70 4.00 -1.48
N GLN A 75 -8.80 3.48 -2.03
CA GLN A 75 -9.43 2.23 -1.63
C GLN A 75 -8.48 1.02 -1.72
N LEU A 76 -7.64 0.93 -2.76
CA LEU A 76 -6.72 -0.19 -2.91
C LEU A 76 -5.70 -0.19 -1.76
N ARG A 77 -5.17 0.99 -1.41
CA ARG A 77 -4.20 1.12 -0.32
C ARG A 77 -4.82 0.74 1.03
N ALA A 78 -6.03 1.24 1.31
CA ALA A 78 -6.75 0.89 2.53
C ALA A 78 -7.01 -0.63 2.63
N CYS A 79 -7.47 -1.26 1.55
CA CYS A 79 -7.74 -2.70 1.49
C CYS A 79 -6.46 -3.54 1.62
N MET A 80 -5.38 -3.17 0.93
CA MET A 80 -4.08 -3.87 1.03
C MET A 80 -3.52 -3.81 2.45
N LEU A 81 -3.61 -2.65 3.10
CA LEU A 81 -3.16 -2.51 4.49
C LEU A 81 -4.00 -3.36 5.45
N LEU A 82 -5.33 -3.39 5.28
CA LEU A 82 -6.23 -4.24 6.07
C LEU A 82 -5.91 -5.73 5.87
N GLU A 83 -5.66 -6.16 4.64
CA GLU A 83 -5.28 -7.53 4.30
C GLU A 83 -3.99 -7.94 5.03
N ILE A 84 -2.95 -7.09 4.99
CA ILE A 84 -1.70 -7.28 5.72
C ILE A 84 -1.98 -7.43 7.22
N LEU A 85 -2.76 -6.51 7.81
CA LEU A 85 -3.05 -6.53 9.25
C LEU A 85 -3.80 -7.78 9.68
N ASN A 86 -4.85 -8.17 8.95
CA ASN A 86 -5.63 -9.37 9.24
C ASN A 86 -4.73 -10.60 9.21
N ARG A 87 -3.89 -10.71 8.17
CA ARG A 87 -2.96 -11.83 8.04
C ARG A 87 -1.95 -11.88 9.18
N TYR A 88 -1.26 -10.77 9.43
CA TYR A 88 -0.17 -10.74 10.42
C TYR A 88 -0.70 -10.92 11.84
N ARG A 89 -1.92 -10.43 12.15
CA ARG A 89 -2.59 -10.72 13.44
C ARG A 89 -3.01 -12.17 13.59
N GLN A 90 -3.49 -12.82 12.51
CA GLN A 90 -3.88 -14.23 12.54
C GLN A 90 -2.69 -15.17 12.81
N HIS A 91 -1.50 -14.84 12.29
CA HIS A 91 -0.30 -15.65 12.47
C HIS A 91 0.49 -15.33 13.77
N GLY A 92 0.08 -14.29 14.50
CA GLY A 92 0.68 -13.86 15.76
C GLY A 92 2.08 -13.23 15.61
N SER A 93 2.59 -12.66 16.70
CA SER A 93 3.91 -11.98 16.74
C SER A 93 5.11 -12.90 16.47
N SER A 94 4.93 -14.22 16.43
CA SER A 94 5.99 -15.18 16.09
C SER A 94 6.10 -15.50 14.59
N ALA A 95 5.34 -14.80 13.74
CA ALA A 95 5.43 -14.95 12.30
C ALA A 95 6.83 -14.57 11.80
N MET A 96 7.42 -15.41 10.95
CA MET A 96 8.73 -15.17 10.33
C MET A 96 8.81 -13.80 9.63
N GLU A 97 7.67 -13.34 9.13
CA GLU A 97 7.47 -12.07 8.46
C GLU A 97 7.63 -10.88 9.42
N VAL A 98 7.11 -10.96 10.64
CA VAL A 98 7.28 -9.91 11.67
C VAL A 98 8.75 -9.80 12.06
N CYS A 99 9.42 -10.93 12.30
CA CYS A 99 10.86 -10.95 12.58
C CYS A 99 11.68 -10.37 11.41
N SER A 100 11.26 -10.62 10.16
CA SER A 100 11.91 -10.07 8.97
C SER A 100 11.76 -8.53 8.88
N ILE A 101 10.60 -7.99 9.28
CA ILE A 101 10.38 -6.55 9.41
C ILE A 101 11.28 -5.95 10.50
N GLU A 102 11.36 -6.58 11.68
CA GLU A 102 12.22 -6.14 12.78
C GLU A 102 13.71 -6.13 12.38
N GLN A 103 14.18 -7.19 11.74
CA GLN A 103 15.54 -7.26 11.21
C GLN A 103 15.80 -6.18 10.16
N THR A 104 14.80 -5.85 9.34
CA THR A 104 14.90 -4.76 8.36
C THR A 104 15.04 -3.40 9.06
N ILE A 105 14.29 -3.15 10.14
CA ILE A 105 14.43 -1.93 10.95
C ILE A 105 15.86 -1.80 11.49
N GLU A 106 16.41 -2.86 12.10
CA GLU A 106 17.77 -2.81 12.66
C GLU A 106 18.84 -2.58 11.58
N ARG A 107 18.67 -3.19 10.41
CA ARG A 107 19.55 -2.93 9.26
C ARG A 107 19.46 -1.49 8.78
N LEU A 108 18.26 -0.91 8.69
CA LEU A 108 18.08 0.49 8.30
C LEU A 108 18.73 1.45 9.32
N LYS A 109 18.60 1.18 10.63
CA LYS A 109 19.29 1.94 11.68
C LYS A 109 20.81 1.88 11.51
N LYS A 110 21.35 0.70 11.19
CA LYS A 110 22.79 0.54 10.90
C LYS A 110 23.21 1.34 9.67
N VAL A 111 22.42 1.35 8.60
CA VAL A 111 22.67 2.16 7.41
C VAL A 111 22.72 3.65 7.75
N ILE A 112 21.80 4.14 8.58
CA ILE A 112 21.79 5.54 9.03
C ILE A 112 23.09 5.89 9.75
N GLU A 113 23.53 5.05 10.68
CA GLU A 113 24.76 5.29 11.45
C GLU A 113 25.99 5.23 10.55
N ASN A 114 26.11 4.18 9.72
CA ASN A 114 27.18 4.04 8.75
C ASN A 114 27.26 5.24 7.80
N ALA A 115 26.11 5.77 7.37
CA ALA A 115 26.04 6.93 6.47
C ALA A 115 26.49 8.21 7.16
N ARG A 116 26.15 8.39 8.45
CA ARG A 116 26.64 9.52 9.26
C ARG A 116 28.15 9.46 9.44
N THR A 117 28.69 8.32 9.86
CA THR A 117 30.14 8.11 9.99
C THR A 117 30.84 8.36 8.65
N PHE A 118 30.30 7.83 7.56
CA PHE A 118 30.90 7.99 6.24
C PHE A 118 30.86 9.45 5.77
N CYS A 119 29.76 10.18 6.00
CA CYS A 119 29.66 11.60 5.68
C CYS A 119 30.65 12.44 6.51
N GLN A 120 30.82 12.14 7.81
CA GLN A 120 31.81 12.80 8.66
C GLN A 120 33.23 12.60 8.13
N ASN A 121 33.56 11.37 7.73
CA ASN A 121 34.86 11.05 7.14
C ASN A 121 35.12 11.84 5.84
N ILE A 122 34.10 11.97 4.97
CA ILE A 122 34.20 12.78 3.76
C ILE A 122 34.45 14.26 4.10
N CYS A 123 33.72 14.83 5.06
CA CYS A 123 33.91 16.22 5.50
C CYS A 123 35.31 16.45 6.09
N ASN A 124 35.86 15.45 6.77
CA ASN A 124 37.20 15.51 7.39
C ASN A 124 38.35 15.40 6.38
N LEU A 125 38.11 15.01 5.12
CA LEU A 125 39.16 14.97 4.10
C LEU A 125 39.84 16.33 3.89
N ALA A 126 39.04 17.41 3.88
CA ALA A 126 39.55 18.77 3.71
C ALA A 126 40.46 19.19 4.89
N VAL A 127 40.11 18.77 6.10
CA VAL A 127 40.86 19.09 7.33
C VAL A 127 42.16 18.27 7.42
N THR A 128 42.08 16.99 7.08
CA THR A 128 43.20 16.04 7.19
C THR A 128 44.13 16.04 5.99
N LYS A 129 43.79 16.75 4.90
CA LYS A 129 44.46 16.70 3.59
C LYS A 129 44.56 15.27 3.02
N ALA A 130 43.72 14.35 3.49
CA ALA A 130 43.64 12.99 2.97
C ALA A 130 42.95 12.99 1.60
N THR A 131 43.29 12.03 0.75
CA THR A 131 42.67 11.91 -0.58
C THR A 131 41.42 11.02 -0.52
N PRO A 132 40.43 11.19 -1.41
CA PRO A 132 39.22 10.35 -1.42
C PRO A 132 39.49 8.84 -1.50
N GLU A 133 40.62 8.43 -2.12
CA GLU A 133 41.06 7.04 -2.21
C GLU A 133 41.27 6.39 -0.83
N THR A 134 41.62 7.18 0.18
CA THR A 134 41.73 6.70 1.58
C THR A 134 40.41 6.22 2.16
N LEU A 135 39.28 6.65 1.60
CA LEU A 135 37.93 6.20 1.96
C LEU A 135 37.39 5.13 1.00
N GLY A 136 38.23 4.60 0.10
CA GLY A 136 37.83 3.63 -0.93
C GLY A 136 37.13 4.27 -2.12
N MET A 137 37.16 5.61 -2.26
CA MET A 137 36.52 6.30 -3.38
C MET A 137 37.49 6.41 -4.55
N SER A 138 37.07 6.02 -5.75
CA SER A 138 37.88 6.24 -6.94
C SER A 138 37.97 7.73 -7.29
N LYS A 139 38.94 8.12 -8.12
CA LYS A 139 39.01 9.47 -8.71
C LYS A 139 37.75 9.85 -9.50
N HIS A 140 37.06 8.84 -10.04
CA HIS A 140 35.81 9.00 -10.77
C HIS A 140 34.58 9.03 -9.85
N GLY A 141 34.79 8.93 -8.54
CA GLY A 141 33.74 8.91 -7.54
C GLY A 141 33.22 7.50 -7.25
N MET A 142 31.97 7.42 -6.78
CA MET A 142 31.31 6.16 -6.46
C MET A 142 29.94 6.06 -7.10
N SER A 143 29.58 4.84 -7.46
CA SER A 143 28.24 4.46 -7.88
C SER A 143 27.29 4.40 -6.66
N ILE A 144 25.97 4.38 -6.89
CA ILE A 144 25.00 4.21 -5.80
C ILE A 144 25.16 2.83 -5.13
N ASP A 145 25.42 1.78 -5.92
CA ASP A 145 25.64 0.44 -5.39
C ASP A 145 26.91 0.37 -4.53
N GLU A 146 28.00 1.02 -4.97
CA GLU A 146 29.23 1.15 -4.18
C GLU A 146 28.96 1.89 -2.85
N ILE A 147 28.12 2.95 -2.87
CA ILE A 147 27.68 3.64 -1.65
C ILE A 147 26.89 2.67 -0.75
N LEU A 148 25.87 1.99 -1.26
CA LEU A 148 25.02 1.09 -0.48
C LEU A 148 25.82 -0.09 0.11
N GLN A 149 26.77 -0.65 -0.64
CA GLN A 149 27.70 -1.66 -0.16
C GLN A 149 28.50 -1.14 1.04
N ARG A 150 29.01 0.09 0.94
CA ARG A 150 29.80 0.73 1.98
C ARG A 150 28.99 1.00 3.25
N LEU A 151 27.69 1.26 3.09
CA LEU A 151 26.73 1.41 4.17
C LEU A 151 26.23 0.08 4.74
N GLU A 152 26.71 -1.04 4.18
CA GLU A 152 26.28 -2.40 4.52
C GLU A 152 24.79 -2.67 4.23
N TRP A 153 24.19 -1.87 3.34
CA TRP A 153 22.89 -2.16 2.78
C TRP A 153 23.06 -3.15 1.62
N THR A 154 23.26 -4.43 1.96
CA THR A 154 23.41 -5.52 1.00
C THR A 154 22.25 -6.50 1.09
N GLU A 155 21.92 -7.17 -0.01
CA GLU A 155 20.83 -8.16 -0.06
C GLU A 155 21.03 -9.27 0.97
N ILE A 156 19.95 -9.65 1.67
CA ILE A 156 19.93 -10.94 2.34
C ILE A 156 19.77 -11.96 1.23
N ARG A 157 20.86 -12.63 0.85
CA ARG A 157 20.76 -13.84 0.03
C ARG A 157 19.96 -14.85 0.83
N THR A 158 18.65 -14.94 0.58
CA THR A 158 17.88 -16.09 1.00
C THR A 158 18.56 -17.30 0.35
N PRO A 159 19.03 -18.30 1.14
CA PRO A 159 19.53 -19.51 0.54
C PRO A 159 18.40 -20.03 -0.34
N ARG A 160 18.65 -20.13 -1.66
CA ARG A 160 17.68 -20.68 -2.61
C ARG A 160 17.16 -21.97 -2.01
N ARG A 161 15.90 -21.99 -1.56
CA ARG A 161 15.19 -23.24 -1.36
C ARG A 161 15.23 -23.89 -2.74
N SER A 162 15.98 -24.98 -2.87
CA SER A 162 15.83 -25.90 -3.98
C SER A 162 14.34 -26.09 -4.17
N GLN A 163 13.84 -25.84 -5.39
CA GLN A 163 12.46 -26.12 -5.75
C GLN A 163 12.21 -27.61 -5.54
N GLU A 164 11.80 -28.00 -4.34
CA GLU A 164 11.07 -29.23 -4.14
C GLU A 164 9.66 -28.97 -4.68
N LEU A 165 9.27 -29.79 -5.64
CA LEU A 165 7.96 -29.79 -6.28
C LEU A 165 6.85 -29.87 -5.23
N SER A 166 6.25 -28.73 -4.91
CA SER A 166 5.01 -28.67 -4.13
C SER A 166 3.84 -28.98 -5.05
N ASN A 167 3.22 -30.14 -4.84
CA ASN A 167 1.98 -30.56 -5.47
C ASN A 167 0.85 -29.51 -5.30
N PRO A 168 0.04 -29.23 -6.34
CA PRO A 168 -1.10 -28.33 -6.22
C PRO A 168 -2.31 -29.14 -5.74
N THR A 169 -2.38 -29.45 -4.44
CA THR A 169 -3.65 -29.90 -3.84
C THR A 169 -3.68 -29.48 -2.39
N LEU A 170 -4.72 -28.70 -2.02
CA LEU A 170 -5.05 -28.14 -0.70
C LEU A 170 -4.57 -26.71 -0.43
N PHE A 171 -5.12 -25.74 -1.18
CA PHE A 171 -5.46 -24.43 -0.63
C PHE A 171 -6.82 -23.98 -1.19
N TYR A 172 -7.88 -24.38 -0.50
CA TYR A 172 -9.14 -23.65 -0.48
C TYR A 172 -9.51 -23.44 0.99
N SER A 173 -10.11 -22.28 1.27
CA SER A 173 -10.75 -21.89 2.53
C SER A 173 -9.88 -21.16 3.55
N VAL A 174 -9.69 -19.84 3.34
CA VAL A 174 -10.01 -18.83 4.35
C VAL A 174 -10.57 -17.60 3.63
N ALA A 175 -11.86 -17.62 3.32
CA ALA A 175 -12.65 -16.41 3.08
C ALA A 175 -13.83 -16.46 4.06
N SER A 176 -13.90 -15.44 4.92
CA SER A 176 -15.04 -15.05 5.75
C SER A 176 -15.62 -16.09 6.73
N SER A 177 -15.22 -15.99 7.99
CA SER A 177 -16.09 -16.40 9.11
C SER A 177 -16.73 -15.15 9.73
N VAL A 178 -17.78 -14.64 9.10
CA VAL A 178 -18.79 -13.82 9.81
C VAL A 178 -19.76 -14.81 10.43
N VAL A 179 -19.83 -14.80 11.76
CA VAL A 179 -20.67 -15.71 12.54
C VAL A 179 -22.12 -15.25 12.40
N SER A 180 -22.86 -15.82 11.44
CA SER A 180 -24.31 -15.76 11.43
C SER A 180 -24.85 -16.80 12.41
N ARG A 181 -25.47 -16.31 13.49
CA ARG A 181 -26.17 -17.13 14.48
C ARG A 181 -27.50 -17.56 13.87
N SER A 182 -27.60 -18.82 13.45
CA SER A 182 -28.85 -19.41 12.96
C SER A 182 -29.23 -20.62 13.80
N THR A 183 -30.51 -20.66 14.16
CA THR A 183 -31.16 -21.57 15.10
C THR A 183 -31.15 -23.03 14.64
N SER A 184 -31.03 -23.93 15.61
CA SER A 184 -30.91 -25.37 15.48
C SER A 184 -32.20 -26.05 14.97
N ARG A 185 -32.03 -27.06 14.11
CA ARG A 185 -32.95 -28.19 13.99
C ARG A 185 -32.15 -29.48 13.75
N ASP A 186 -32.49 -30.48 14.54
CA ASP A 186 -31.78 -31.74 14.80
C ASP A 186 -31.84 -32.79 13.68
N ARG A 187 -30.77 -33.61 13.66
CA ARG A 187 -30.65 -35.07 13.36
C ARG A 187 -30.99 -35.56 11.94
N SER A 188 -30.26 -36.49 11.30
CA SER A 188 -29.46 -37.63 11.80
C SER A 188 -28.68 -38.32 10.66
N SER A 189 -27.70 -39.18 11.04
CA SER A 189 -27.14 -40.38 10.36
C SER A 189 -26.18 -40.17 9.17
N GLU A 190 -25.17 -41.00 8.88
CA GLU A 190 -24.44 -42.13 9.49
C GLU A 190 -23.30 -42.51 8.51
N GLY A 191 -22.19 -43.07 9.02
CA GLY A 191 -21.25 -43.97 8.30
C GLY A 191 -20.27 -43.32 7.30
N GLY A 192 -19.02 -43.73 7.15
CA GLY A 192 -18.25 -44.84 7.71
C GLY A 192 -16.85 -44.90 7.04
N VAL A 193 -15.90 -45.53 7.74
CA VAL A 193 -14.83 -46.46 7.26
C VAL A 193 -14.27 -46.23 5.84
N GLY A 194 -12.98 -46.12 5.54
CA GLY A 194 -11.73 -46.52 6.18
C GLY A 194 -10.65 -46.73 5.09
N ASN A 195 -9.47 -47.16 5.51
CA ASN A 195 -8.35 -47.76 4.75
C ASN A 195 -7.21 -46.89 4.16
N THR A 196 -6.09 -47.04 4.87
CA THR A 196 -4.68 -47.26 4.48
C THR A 196 -4.37 -47.71 3.04
N ASN A 197 -3.25 -47.23 2.48
CA ASN A 197 -2.08 -48.10 2.21
C ASN A 197 -0.80 -47.35 1.74
N THR A 198 0.30 -47.89 2.27
CA THR A 198 1.74 -47.73 2.03
C THR A 198 2.17 -48.18 0.62
N ILE A 199 3.34 -47.72 0.11
CA ILE A 199 4.45 -48.56 -0.43
C ILE A 199 5.64 -47.72 -0.99
N ALA A 200 6.81 -48.03 -0.41
CA ALA A 200 8.19 -48.16 -0.92
C ALA A 200 8.78 -47.35 -2.12
N SER A 201 9.83 -46.61 -1.78
CA SER A 201 11.25 -46.73 -2.18
C SER A 201 11.68 -47.20 -3.58
N SER A 202 12.61 -46.44 -4.19
CA SER A 202 13.81 -47.01 -4.83
C SER A 202 14.92 -45.96 -5.01
N ALA A 203 16.15 -46.39 -4.74
CA ALA A 203 17.40 -45.63 -4.82
C ALA A 203 18.28 -46.14 -5.98
N THR A 204 19.05 -45.23 -6.60
CA THR A 204 20.24 -45.50 -7.45
C THR A 204 21.00 -44.16 -7.58
N SER A 205 22.14 -43.92 -6.94
CA SER A 205 23.53 -44.35 -7.19
C SER A 205 24.31 -43.52 -8.25
N ILE A 206 25.13 -42.60 -7.73
CA ILE A 206 26.54 -42.22 -8.03
C ILE A 206 27.08 -42.37 -9.47
N SER A 207 27.65 -41.28 -9.99
CA SER A 207 28.92 -41.31 -10.75
C SER A 207 29.63 -39.95 -10.76
N ASP A 208 30.90 -39.99 -10.32
CA ASP A 208 31.92 -38.94 -10.36
C ASP A 208 32.34 -38.52 -11.78
N ALA A 209 32.67 -37.23 -11.96
CA ALA A 209 33.60 -36.76 -13.00
C ALA A 209 34.34 -35.51 -12.53
N ALA A 210 35.66 -35.54 -12.73
CA ALA A 210 36.69 -34.63 -12.23
C ALA A 210 36.87 -33.35 -13.12
N PRO A 211 37.75 -32.40 -12.74
CA PRO A 211 37.58 -30.97 -12.97
C PRO A 211 38.10 -30.49 -14.33
N THR A 212 37.47 -29.44 -14.86
CA THR A 212 38.01 -28.66 -15.99
C THR A 212 38.33 -27.25 -15.52
N GLU A 213 39.59 -26.88 -15.71
CA GLU A 213 40.17 -25.58 -15.39
C GLU A 213 39.74 -24.49 -16.38
N GLN A 214 39.64 -23.28 -15.83
CA GLN A 214 39.89 -21.97 -16.45
C GLN A 214 39.02 -21.51 -17.61
N ASN A 215 38.09 -20.63 -17.24
CA ASN A 215 38.01 -19.32 -17.91
C ASN A 215 37.68 -18.28 -16.83
N GLU A 216 38.63 -17.37 -16.56
CA GLU A 216 38.40 -16.17 -15.74
C GLU A 216 37.34 -15.30 -16.40
N LYS A 217 36.07 -15.64 -16.16
CA LYS A 217 34.98 -14.69 -16.29
C LYS A 217 35.24 -13.62 -15.24
N GLN A 218 35.37 -12.37 -15.71
CA GLN A 218 35.12 -11.18 -14.91
C GLN A 218 34.00 -11.50 -13.93
N LEU A 219 34.32 -11.52 -12.63
CA LEU A 219 33.30 -11.52 -11.60
C LEU A 219 32.53 -10.23 -11.81
N GLU A 220 31.36 -10.34 -12.45
CA GLU A 220 30.34 -9.31 -12.41
C GLU A 220 30.14 -8.99 -10.94
N ALA A 221 30.47 -7.74 -10.57
CA ALA A 221 30.29 -7.27 -9.21
C ALA A 221 28.85 -7.58 -8.81
N PRO A 222 28.62 -8.26 -7.67
CA PRO A 222 27.28 -8.64 -7.26
C PRO A 222 26.43 -7.38 -7.16
N SER A 223 25.44 -7.27 -8.04
CA SER A 223 24.47 -6.18 -8.02
C SER A 223 23.72 -6.26 -6.69
N ILE A 224 23.77 -5.16 -5.94
CA ILE A 224 23.17 -5.06 -4.61
C ILE A 224 21.73 -4.64 -4.79
N VAL A 225 20.86 -5.62 -4.95
CA VAL A 225 19.41 -5.40 -5.05
C VAL A 225 18.80 -6.02 -3.81
N PHE A 226 18.07 -5.26 -3.01
CA PHE A 226 17.21 -5.89 -1.99
C PHE A 226 16.21 -6.78 -2.73
N ALA A 227 16.10 -8.06 -2.33
CA ALA A 227 15.39 -9.08 -3.11
C ALA A 227 14.12 -8.52 -3.76
N GLU A 228 14.11 -8.54 -5.09
CA GLU A 228 12.95 -8.15 -5.88
C GLU A 228 11.75 -8.93 -5.36
N ALA A 229 10.58 -8.30 -5.35
CA ALA A 229 9.32 -9.00 -5.11
C ALA A 229 9.33 -10.29 -5.93
N SER A 230 9.08 -11.41 -5.27
CA SER A 230 9.20 -12.73 -5.90
C SER A 230 8.19 -12.93 -7.04
N SER A 231 7.18 -12.07 -7.08
CA SER A 231 6.04 -12.07 -7.97
C SER A 231 5.76 -10.65 -8.49
N ASP A 232 5.29 -10.55 -9.73
CA ASP A 232 4.77 -9.29 -10.28
C ASP A 232 3.33 -9.00 -9.77
N TYR A 233 2.78 -9.90 -8.94
CA TYR A 233 1.47 -9.81 -8.32
C TYR A 233 1.55 -9.45 -6.84
N TRP A 234 0.49 -8.81 -6.33
CA TRP A 234 0.34 -8.53 -4.91
C TRP A 234 0.20 -9.82 -4.12
N GLU A 235 1.18 -10.09 -3.27
CA GLU A 235 1.23 -11.27 -2.41
C GLU A 235 1.43 -10.84 -0.96
N PRO A 236 0.38 -10.79 -0.12
CA PRO A 236 0.48 -10.31 1.26
C PRO A 236 1.32 -11.24 2.17
N TRP A 237 1.75 -12.40 1.65
CA TRP A 237 2.70 -13.31 2.31
C TRP A 237 4.17 -13.04 1.96
N ASP A 238 4.44 -12.31 0.88
CA ASP A 238 5.79 -11.88 0.56
C ASP A 238 6.15 -10.66 1.41
N TRP A 239 6.88 -10.88 2.50
CA TRP A 239 7.26 -9.81 3.43
C TRP A 239 8.06 -8.70 2.75
N HIS A 240 8.75 -8.96 1.63
CA HIS A 240 9.44 -7.93 0.86
C HIS A 240 8.44 -6.95 0.24
N GLN A 241 7.36 -7.48 -0.35
CA GLN A 241 6.27 -6.65 -0.89
C GLN A 241 5.57 -5.85 0.22
N VAL A 242 5.35 -6.47 1.38
CA VAL A 242 4.75 -5.79 2.54
C VAL A 242 5.63 -4.65 3.02
N VAL A 243 6.94 -4.86 3.19
CA VAL A 243 7.89 -3.79 3.57
C VAL A 243 7.87 -2.66 2.54
N HIS A 244 7.91 -2.99 1.24
CA HIS A 244 7.85 -1.99 0.18
C HIS A 244 6.54 -1.19 0.24
N PHE A 245 5.41 -1.87 0.37
CA PHE A 245 4.10 -1.25 0.47
C PHE A 245 4.01 -0.31 1.66
N LEU A 246 4.43 -0.74 2.86
CA LEU A 246 4.38 0.06 4.08
C LEU A 246 5.27 1.30 3.97
N VAL A 247 6.51 1.12 3.52
CA VAL A 247 7.47 2.22 3.35
C VAL A 247 6.99 3.23 2.31
N TYR A 248 6.55 2.77 1.15
CA TYR A 248 6.04 3.68 0.12
C TYR A 248 4.78 4.37 0.58
N SER A 249 3.76 3.65 1.06
CA SER A 249 2.50 4.24 1.53
C SER A 249 2.74 5.35 2.57
N TYR A 250 3.65 5.12 3.52
CA TYR A 250 4.03 6.11 4.53
C TYR A 250 4.78 7.32 3.97
N ILE A 251 5.65 7.13 2.98
CA ILE A 251 6.40 8.22 2.35
C ILE A 251 5.48 9.03 1.41
N LEU A 252 4.58 8.35 0.70
CA LEU A 252 3.59 8.95 -0.18
C LEU A 252 2.60 9.81 0.62
N SER A 253 2.20 9.36 1.80
CA SER A 253 1.34 10.15 2.70
C SER A 253 2.05 11.43 3.20
N LYS A 254 3.38 11.39 3.40
CA LYS A 254 4.18 12.53 3.87
C LYS A 254 4.61 13.54 2.79
N TYR A 255 4.92 13.10 1.57
CA TYR A 255 5.64 13.94 0.59
C TYR A 255 4.96 14.00 -0.79
N LYS A 256 4.94 15.20 -1.40
CA LYS A 256 4.27 15.49 -2.68
C LYS A 256 5.15 15.49 -3.94
N HIS A 257 6.30 14.82 -3.97
CA HIS A 257 7.22 14.94 -5.11
C HIS A 257 7.62 13.57 -5.70
N PHE A 258 7.24 13.34 -6.96
CA PHE A 258 7.61 12.16 -7.74
C PHE A 258 8.34 12.54 -9.02
N ILE A 259 9.24 11.65 -9.44
CA ILE A 259 9.81 11.65 -10.78
C ILE A 259 9.34 10.34 -11.41
N ILE A 260 8.46 10.47 -12.41
CA ILE A 260 7.93 9.34 -13.17
C ILE A 260 9.04 8.79 -14.06
N ARG A 261 9.18 7.47 -14.12
CA ARG A 261 9.94 6.79 -15.18
C ARG A 261 9.05 5.77 -15.83
N ASP A 262 9.16 5.74 -17.15
CA ASP A 262 8.37 4.93 -18.06
C ASP A 262 8.63 3.43 -17.83
N ILE A 263 7.58 2.63 -17.71
CA ILE A 263 7.66 1.19 -17.42
C ILE A 263 6.89 0.44 -18.51
N ASN A 264 7.62 -0.06 -19.50
CA ASN A 264 7.09 -0.98 -20.51
C ASN A 264 7.31 -2.43 -20.07
N SER A 265 6.28 -3.08 -19.52
CA SER A 265 6.14 -4.54 -19.55
C SER A 265 4.79 -4.99 -18.98
N ARG A 266 4.01 -5.78 -19.73
CA ARG A 266 2.98 -6.67 -19.18
C ARG A 266 2.93 -8.00 -19.94
N GLN A 267 2.74 -9.09 -19.19
CA GLN A 267 2.31 -10.40 -19.67
C GLN A 267 0.90 -10.69 -19.15
N ASN A 268 0.20 -11.58 -19.88
CA ASN A 268 -1.23 -11.91 -19.76
C ASN A 268 -1.67 -12.35 -18.35
N MET A 269 -2.85 -11.88 -17.94
CA MET A 269 -3.57 -12.28 -16.73
C MET A 269 -4.66 -13.32 -17.04
N GLU A 270 -4.82 -14.30 -16.16
CA GLU A 270 -6.10 -15.00 -15.98
C GLU A 270 -7.02 -14.13 -15.10
N SER A 271 -8.31 -14.04 -15.46
CA SER A 271 -9.23 -13.09 -14.84
C SER A 271 -9.64 -13.53 -13.43
N VAL A 272 -9.35 -12.68 -12.45
CA VAL A 272 -9.80 -12.81 -11.05
C VAL A 272 -11.03 -11.93 -10.86
N ILE A 273 -12.08 -12.12 -11.67
CA ILE A 273 -13.38 -11.49 -11.40
C ILE A 273 -14.08 -12.40 -10.39
N ARG A 274 -14.07 -12.00 -9.11
CA ARG A 274 -14.78 -12.72 -8.04
C ARG A 274 -16.29 -12.44 -8.09
N GLU A 275 -17.05 -13.24 -7.35
CA GLU A 275 -18.52 -13.14 -7.20
C GLU A 275 -18.97 -11.73 -6.76
N ASN A 276 -20.22 -11.39 -7.11
CA ASN A 276 -20.85 -10.11 -6.78
C ASN A 276 -20.72 -9.79 -5.29
N ILE A 277 -20.00 -8.71 -4.98
CA ILE A 277 -19.95 -8.15 -3.63
C ILE A 277 -21.27 -7.40 -3.42
N CYS A 278 -21.99 -7.72 -2.35
CA CYS A 278 -23.21 -7.04 -1.94
C CYS A 278 -22.97 -6.24 -0.67
N TRP A 279 -23.28 -4.95 -0.73
CA TRP A 279 -23.20 -4.01 0.39
C TRP A 279 -24.58 -3.89 1.04
N ASP A 280 -24.59 -4.04 2.37
CA ASP A 280 -25.76 -3.74 3.21
C ASP A 280 -25.43 -2.54 4.09
N LEU A 281 -26.38 -1.60 4.19
CA LEU A 281 -26.21 -0.39 4.97
C LEU A 281 -27.11 -0.40 6.19
N SER A 282 -26.49 -0.15 7.34
CA SER A 282 -27.18 0.14 8.58
C SER A 282 -26.83 1.55 9.05
N GLN A 283 -27.84 2.35 9.36
CA GLN A 283 -27.64 3.58 10.11
C GLN A 283 -27.24 3.23 11.55
N VAL A 284 -26.22 3.91 12.07
CA VAL A 284 -25.76 3.76 13.45
C VAL A 284 -26.26 4.93 14.31
N THR A 285 -26.60 4.64 15.55
CA THR A 285 -26.99 5.60 16.58
C THR A 285 -25.78 6.13 17.36
N ASP A 286 -25.95 7.21 18.14
CA ASP A 286 -24.88 7.73 19.00
C ASP A 286 -24.35 6.69 19.99
N ALA A 287 -25.23 5.84 20.54
CA ALA A 287 -24.83 4.77 21.45
C ALA A 287 -23.96 3.72 20.76
N GLU A 288 -24.30 3.33 19.53
CA GLU A 288 -23.48 2.40 18.73
C GLU A 288 -22.17 3.06 18.29
N LEU A 289 -22.18 4.36 17.99
CA LEU A 289 -20.97 5.14 17.75
C LEU A 289 -20.06 5.16 18.99
N ASP A 290 -20.62 5.28 20.19
CA ASP A 290 -19.85 5.23 21.45
C ASP A 290 -19.21 3.86 21.69
N GLU A 291 -19.87 2.76 21.29
CA GLU A 291 -19.26 1.43 21.29
C GLU A 291 -18.12 1.34 20.26
N LEU A 292 -18.34 1.86 19.05
CA LEU A 292 -17.31 1.93 18.02
C LEU A 292 -16.12 2.81 18.44
N ARG A 293 -16.33 3.86 19.23
CA ARG A 293 -15.27 4.71 19.78
C ARG A 293 -14.29 3.95 20.66
N GLN A 294 -14.74 2.86 21.27
CA GLN A 294 -13.91 2.00 22.13
C GLN A 294 -13.14 0.95 21.31
N SER A 295 -13.47 0.76 20.03
CA SER A 295 -12.85 -0.23 19.18
C SER A 295 -11.51 0.26 18.62
N CYS A 296 -10.45 -0.49 18.91
CA CYS A 296 -9.12 -0.32 18.30
C CYS A 296 -8.97 -1.09 16.98
N ARG A 297 -10.01 -1.83 16.56
CA ARG A 297 -9.97 -2.62 15.34
C ARG A 297 -10.04 -1.68 14.13
N PRO A 298 -9.12 -1.78 13.17
CA PRO A 298 -9.17 -0.97 11.95
C PRO A 298 -10.38 -1.35 11.11
N HIS A 299 -11.02 -0.33 10.54
CA HIS A 299 -12.13 -0.44 9.60
C HIS A 299 -11.77 0.31 8.32
N ILE A 300 -12.33 -0.15 7.20
CA ILE A 300 -12.37 0.68 6.00
C ILE A 300 -13.35 1.81 6.29
N VAL A 301 -12.85 3.02 6.26
CA VAL A 301 -13.63 4.24 6.47
C VAL A 301 -13.82 4.89 5.11
N VAL A 302 -15.08 5.05 4.72
CA VAL A 302 -15.47 5.76 3.51
C VAL A 302 -16.02 7.11 3.91
N CYS A 303 -15.37 8.17 3.43
CA CYS A 303 -15.79 9.54 3.66
C CYS A 303 -16.44 10.09 2.40
N GLY A 304 -17.54 10.78 2.57
CA GLY A 304 -18.25 11.40 1.47
C GLY A 304 -19.11 12.57 1.92
N ASN A 305 -19.60 13.30 0.94
CA ASN A 305 -20.48 14.44 1.16
C ASN A 305 -21.68 14.34 0.24
N SER A 306 -22.80 14.89 0.68
CA SER A 306 -24.01 15.02 -0.11
C SER A 306 -24.47 16.47 -0.19
N LEU A 307 -25.05 16.83 -1.33
CA LEU A 307 -25.60 18.14 -1.62
C LEU A 307 -26.61 18.00 -2.77
N ASP A 308 -27.75 18.68 -2.68
CA ASP A 308 -28.58 18.92 -3.86
C ASP A 308 -27.89 19.93 -4.79
N GLY A 309 -26.96 19.42 -5.61
CA GLY A 309 -26.08 20.19 -6.48
C GLY A 309 -24.88 19.38 -7.00
N GLU A 310 -24.01 20.07 -7.72
CA GLU A 310 -22.74 19.54 -8.23
C GLU A 310 -21.55 19.94 -7.33
N THR A 311 -20.37 19.37 -7.60
CA THR A 311 -19.13 19.67 -6.84
C THR A 311 -18.78 21.15 -6.82
N ALA A 312 -19.04 21.89 -7.91
CA ALA A 312 -18.78 23.33 -7.97
C ALA A 312 -19.59 24.10 -6.91
N GLU A 313 -20.88 23.78 -6.77
CA GLU A 313 -21.75 24.39 -5.77
C GLU A 313 -21.33 24.03 -4.36
N TYR A 314 -20.89 22.79 -4.14
CA TYR A 314 -20.34 22.37 -2.85
C TYR A 314 -19.12 23.22 -2.44
N LEU A 315 -18.18 23.43 -3.36
CA LEU A 315 -17.00 24.27 -3.13
C LEU A 315 -17.38 25.73 -2.83
N GLU A 316 -18.41 26.27 -3.48
CA GLU A 316 -18.91 27.62 -3.22
C GLU A 316 -19.61 27.75 -1.86
N ARG A 317 -20.31 26.71 -1.39
CA ARG A 317 -21.04 26.71 -0.10
C ARG A 317 -20.16 26.40 1.10
N LEU A 318 -19.02 25.75 0.92
CA LEU A 318 -18.10 25.35 2.01
C LEU A 318 -17.72 26.48 3.00
N PRO A 319 -17.43 27.72 2.58
CA PRO A 319 -17.07 28.79 3.52
C PRO A 319 -18.21 29.24 4.44
N THR A 320 -19.46 29.00 4.05
CA THR A 320 -20.65 29.49 4.75
C THR A 320 -21.47 28.39 5.41
N THR A 321 -21.15 27.13 5.14
CA THR A 321 -21.85 25.96 5.70
C THR A 321 -21.50 25.78 7.18
N LYS A 322 -22.50 25.45 8.00
CA LYS A 322 -22.35 25.16 9.43
C LYS A 322 -23.10 23.87 9.78
N LEU A 323 -22.68 23.24 10.87
CA LEU A 323 -23.40 22.12 11.47
C LEU A 323 -24.86 22.50 11.74
N HIS A 324 -25.75 21.65 11.27
CA HIS A 324 -27.17 21.72 11.56
C HIS A 324 -27.43 21.16 12.95
N MET A 325 -28.23 21.86 13.76
CA MET A 325 -28.46 21.53 15.19
C MET A 325 -29.87 20.97 15.46
N ASP A 326 -30.63 20.68 14.41
CA ASP A 326 -31.96 20.07 14.54
C ASP A 326 -31.87 18.58 14.26
N ASP A 327 -31.98 17.81 15.34
CA ASP A 327 -31.95 16.34 15.31
C ASP A 327 -33.16 15.74 14.56
N ASN A 328 -34.21 16.53 14.30
CA ASN A 328 -35.43 16.11 13.60
C ASN A 328 -35.55 16.73 12.20
N CYS A 329 -34.44 17.13 11.60
CA CYS A 329 -34.39 17.66 10.25
C CYS A 329 -35.03 16.69 9.24
N GLU A 330 -36.20 17.05 8.69
CA GLU A 330 -36.93 16.21 7.73
C GLU A 330 -36.10 15.93 6.47
N GLU A 331 -35.31 16.91 6.02
CA GLU A 331 -34.41 16.75 4.87
C GLU A 331 -33.33 15.70 5.13
N ASN A 332 -32.70 15.73 6.31
CA ASN A 332 -31.69 14.73 6.69
C ASN A 332 -32.30 13.33 6.86
N MET A 333 -33.48 13.23 7.48
CA MET A 333 -34.17 11.96 7.65
C MET A 333 -34.54 11.34 6.28
N GLN A 334 -35.05 12.15 5.36
CA GLN A 334 -35.36 11.70 4.01
C GLN A 334 -34.09 11.30 3.26
N HIS A 335 -33.01 12.07 3.40
CA HIS A 335 -31.71 11.75 2.82
C HIS A 335 -31.17 10.39 3.30
N CYS A 336 -31.17 10.14 4.62
CA CYS A 336 -30.75 8.85 5.17
C CYS A 336 -31.61 7.69 4.63
N LYS A 337 -32.92 7.90 4.50
CA LYS A 337 -33.83 6.91 3.93
C LYS A 337 -33.52 6.61 2.46
N ASP A 338 -33.24 7.64 1.67
CA ASP A 338 -32.87 7.48 0.26
C ASP A 338 -31.53 6.77 0.11
N LEU A 339 -30.55 7.10 0.95
CA LEU A 339 -29.25 6.44 0.97
C LEU A 339 -29.39 4.95 1.32
N LEU A 340 -30.12 4.61 2.40
CA LEU A 340 -30.38 3.23 2.81
C LEU A 340 -31.14 2.41 1.76
N ALA A 341 -32.06 3.04 1.02
CA ALA A 341 -32.84 2.38 -0.02
C ALA A 341 -32.11 2.23 -1.36
N SER A 342 -30.96 2.89 -1.52
CA SER A 342 -30.23 2.90 -2.78
C SER A 342 -29.31 1.68 -2.94
N ASP A 343 -29.13 1.24 -4.18
CA ASP A 343 -28.24 0.13 -4.55
C ASP A 343 -26.78 0.56 -4.41
N GLN A 344 -26.17 0.23 -3.26
CA GLN A 344 -24.79 0.61 -2.97
C GLN A 344 -23.80 -0.03 -3.92
N ASP A 345 -24.04 -1.26 -4.39
CA ASP A 345 -23.15 -1.93 -5.32
C ASP A 345 -23.09 -1.14 -6.62
N ARG A 346 -24.27 -0.73 -7.11
CA ARG A 346 -24.36 0.10 -8.32
C ARG A 346 -23.73 1.48 -8.11
N ASN A 347 -24.02 2.13 -6.98
CA ASN A 347 -23.44 3.43 -6.66
C ASN A 347 -21.90 3.37 -6.65
N VAL A 348 -21.32 2.37 -6.00
CA VAL A 348 -19.87 2.18 -5.88
C VAL A 348 -19.23 1.91 -7.25
N LEU A 349 -19.87 1.08 -8.08
CA LEU A 349 -19.41 0.85 -9.46
C LEU A 349 -19.44 2.14 -10.29
N ALA A 350 -20.50 2.93 -10.18
CA ALA A 350 -20.61 4.21 -10.88
C ALA A 350 -19.56 5.23 -10.39
N ILE A 351 -19.32 5.30 -9.08
CA ILE A 351 -18.26 6.13 -8.47
C ILE A 351 -16.90 5.78 -9.06
N PHE A 352 -16.52 4.50 -9.02
CA PHE A 352 -15.20 4.09 -9.50
C PHE A 352 -15.08 4.19 -11.03
N ALA A 353 -16.18 4.09 -11.76
CA ALA A 353 -16.20 4.30 -13.20
C ALA A 353 -15.92 5.74 -13.62
N ASP A 354 -16.35 6.71 -12.80
CA ASP A 354 -16.11 8.14 -13.06
C ASP A 354 -14.79 8.65 -12.45
N HIS A 355 -14.19 7.89 -11.54
CA HIS A 355 -12.92 8.26 -10.90
C HIS A 355 -11.74 8.20 -11.90
N ARG A 356 -10.76 9.10 -11.73
CA ARG A 356 -9.50 9.01 -12.48
C ARG A 356 -8.74 7.74 -12.11
N HIS A 357 -8.14 7.10 -13.09
CA HIS A 357 -7.36 5.88 -12.91
C HIS A 357 -5.90 6.22 -12.59
N TYR A 358 -5.39 7.34 -13.10
CA TYR A 358 -4.03 7.81 -12.83
C TYR A 358 -3.98 9.13 -12.05
N ALA A 359 -3.10 9.16 -11.03
CA ALA A 359 -2.80 10.34 -10.20
C ALA A 359 -2.08 11.46 -10.97
N PHE A 360 -1.61 11.18 -12.17
CA PHE A 360 -0.82 12.08 -13.01
C PHE A 360 -1.28 12.01 -14.46
N PRO A 361 -1.08 13.09 -15.25
CA PRO A 361 -1.30 13.03 -16.68
C PRO A 361 -0.41 11.96 -17.32
N LEU A 362 -1.00 11.14 -18.19
CA LEU A 362 -0.24 10.23 -19.05
C LEU A 362 0.65 11.04 -19.99
N LEU A 363 1.89 10.58 -20.20
CA LEU A 363 2.88 11.23 -21.06
C LEU A 363 3.05 10.44 -22.36
N GLY A 364 3.68 11.04 -23.37
CA GLY A 364 3.98 10.35 -24.62
C GLY A 364 2.73 10.03 -25.46
N GLU A 365 2.70 8.85 -26.08
CA GLU A 365 1.59 8.43 -26.95
C GLU A 365 0.30 8.13 -26.16
N GLU A 366 0.42 7.57 -24.95
CA GLU A 366 -0.72 7.32 -24.05
C GLU A 366 -1.45 8.63 -23.70
N GLY A 367 -0.68 9.68 -23.41
CA GLY A 367 -1.24 11.03 -23.16
C GLY A 367 -1.99 11.61 -24.35
N LYS A 368 -1.56 11.32 -25.59
CA LYS A 368 -2.24 11.76 -26.82
C LYS A 368 -3.54 10.99 -27.07
N GLN A 369 -3.58 9.71 -26.72
CA GLN A 369 -4.77 8.86 -26.85
C GLN A 369 -5.86 9.24 -25.85
N GLY A 370 -5.45 9.73 -24.67
CA GLY A 370 -6.32 10.05 -23.57
C GLY A 370 -6.51 8.87 -22.62
N GLU A 371 -6.68 9.18 -21.34
CA GLU A 371 -6.77 8.21 -20.24
C GLU A 371 -7.86 7.15 -20.47
N ASP A 372 -9.07 7.57 -20.85
CA ASP A 372 -10.19 6.66 -21.09
C ASP A 372 -9.85 5.62 -22.18
N ALA A 373 -9.21 6.01 -23.29
CA ALA A 373 -8.86 5.10 -24.37
C ALA A 373 -7.83 4.04 -23.94
N VAL A 374 -6.83 4.44 -23.16
CA VAL A 374 -5.80 3.55 -22.61
C VAL A 374 -6.44 2.54 -21.65
N ILE A 375 -7.29 3.01 -20.73
CA ILE A 375 -7.98 2.16 -19.76
C ILE A 375 -8.92 1.18 -20.46
N TYR A 376 -9.69 1.63 -21.45
CA TYR A 376 -10.61 0.76 -22.18
C TYR A 376 -9.88 -0.36 -22.91
N GLY A 377 -8.73 -0.05 -23.54
CA GLY A 377 -7.87 -1.07 -24.15
C GLY A 377 -7.40 -2.10 -23.14
N ILE A 378 -6.84 -1.65 -22.01
CA ILE A 378 -6.38 -2.55 -20.93
C ILE A 378 -7.52 -3.42 -20.39
N MET A 379 -8.71 -2.84 -20.20
CA MET A 379 -9.87 -3.57 -19.68
C MET A 379 -10.36 -4.65 -20.64
N ASP A 380 -10.49 -4.33 -21.92
CA ASP A 380 -10.97 -5.29 -22.92
C ASP A 380 -9.92 -6.36 -23.26
N ASP A 381 -8.63 -6.05 -23.11
CA ASP A 381 -7.55 -7.03 -23.17
C ASP A 381 -7.65 -8.07 -22.03
N VAL A 382 -8.09 -7.64 -20.83
CA VAL A 382 -8.30 -8.52 -19.67
C VAL A 382 -9.63 -9.28 -19.76
N ALA A 383 -10.71 -8.58 -20.12
CA ALA A 383 -12.05 -9.13 -20.20
C ALA A 383 -12.86 -8.40 -21.29
N PRO A 384 -13.09 -9.02 -22.46
CA PRO A 384 -13.79 -8.39 -23.56
C PRO A 384 -15.18 -7.84 -23.17
N GLY A 385 -15.41 -6.56 -23.42
CA GLY A 385 -16.67 -5.87 -23.13
C GLY A 385 -16.71 -5.18 -21.77
N LEU A 386 -15.65 -5.31 -20.96
CA LEU A 386 -15.52 -4.62 -19.67
C LEU A 386 -15.48 -3.10 -19.84
N SER A 387 -14.85 -2.59 -20.91
CA SER A 387 -14.83 -1.16 -21.20
C SER A 387 -16.24 -0.58 -21.40
N LYS A 388 -17.14 -1.33 -22.04
CA LYS A 388 -18.54 -0.94 -22.24
C LYS A 388 -19.32 -0.91 -20.93
N GLN A 389 -19.06 -1.86 -20.03
CA GLN A 389 -19.67 -1.88 -18.70
C GLN A 389 -19.20 -0.70 -17.85
N LEU A 390 -17.90 -0.36 -17.94
CA LEU A 390 -17.34 0.84 -17.31
C LEU A 390 -18.01 2.11 -17.84
N GLN A 391 -18.11 2.26 -19.16
CA GLN A 391 -18.79 3.41 -19.80
C GLN A 391 -20.26 3.53 -19.40
N ALA A 392 -20.99 2.41 -19.34
CA ALA A 392 -22.37 2.40 -18.88
C ALA A 392 -22.49 2.89 -17.43
N SER A 393 -21.61 2.39 -16.54
CA SER A 393 -21.56 2.80 -15.13
C SER A 393 -21.16 4.26 -14.95
N LYS A 394 -20.26 4.77 -15.79
CA LYS A 394 -19.89 6.20 -15.82
C LYS A 394 -21.07 7.07 -16.26
N GLY A 395 -21.85 6.61 -17.25
CA GLY A 395 -22.98 7.35 -17.81
C GLY A 395 -24.17 7.55 -16.85
N GLU A 396 -24.39 6.61 -15.94
CA GLU A 396 -25.47 6.70 -14.93
C GLU A 396 -25.06 7.42 -13.64
N ALA A 397 -23.77 7.69 -13.41
CA ALA A 397 -23.27 8.23 -12.14
C ALA A 397 -24.06 9.47 -11.69
N ARG A 398 -24.33 10.38 -12.63
CA ARG A 398 -25.11 11.60 -12.39
C ARG A 398 -26.54 11.30 -11.94
N GLU A 399 -27.21 10.31 -12.53
CA GLU A 399 -28.60 9.95 -12.24
C GLU A 399 -28.72 9.28 -10.86
N LEU A 400 -27.71 8.47 -10.51
CA LEU A 400 -27.58 7.86 -9.19
C LEU A 400 -27.21 8.86 -8.09
N GLY A 401 -26.96 10.14 -8.42
CA GLY A 401 -26.58 11.16 -7.45
C GLY A 401 -25.12 11.04 -7.00
N THR A 402 -24.27 10.51 -7.87
CA THR A 402 -22.82 10.38 -7.70
C THR A 402 -22.04 10.92 -8.92
N GLY A 403 -20.73 10.68 -9.00
CA GLY A 403 -19.80 11.29 -9.97
C GLY A 403 -19.81 12.83 -9.96
N PRO A 404 -20.33 13.49 -11.00
CA PRO A 404 -20.48 14.96 -11.01
C PRO A 404 -21.63 15.45 -10.10
N SER A 405 -22.57 14.57 -9.74
CA SER A 405 -23.65 14.88 -8.80
C SER A 405 -23.27 14.50 -7.37
N MET A 406 -23.68 15.31 -6.41
CA MET A 406 -23.52 15.01 -4.99
C MET A 406 -24.86 14.68 -4.32
N LYS A 407 -25.93 14.45 -5.10
CA LYS A 407 -27.30 14.36 -4.56
C LYS A 407 -27.51 13.21 -3.58
N LEU A 408 -26.94 12.05 -3.85
CA LEU A 408 -27.08 10.87 -3.01
C LEU A 408 -25.94 10.78 -2.00
N PHE A 409 -24.73 10.47 -2.45
CA PHE A 409 -23.55 10.46 -1.59
C PHE A 409 -22.30 10.33 -2.44
N MET A 410 -21.48 11.37 -2.46
CA MET A 410 -20.22 11.36 -3.21
C MET A 410 -19.10 10.84 -2.33
N TRP A 411 -18.55 9.66 -2.65
CA TRP A 411 -17.33 9.16 -2.01
C TRP A 411 -16.16 10.06 -2.39
N GLN A 412 -15.55 10.68 -1.40
CA GLN A 412 -14.40 11.55 -1.60
C GLN A 412 -13.10 10.85 -1.26
N HIS A 413 -13.14 9.92 -0.30
CA HIS A 413 -11.94 9.23 0.15
C HIS A 413 -12.24 7.92 0.84
N VAL A 414 -11.32 6.97 0.71
CA VAL A 414 -11.37 5.67 1.39
C VAL A 414 -10.05 5.48 2.12
N ALA A 415 -10.11 5.31 3.43
CA ALA A 415 -8.95 5.14 4.29
C ALA A 415 -9.11 3.91 5.18
N LEU A 416 -8.02 3.49 5.81
CA LEU A 416 -8.05 2.55 6.91
C LEU A 416 -7.82 3.31 8.20
N GLU A 417 -8.69 3.19 9.20
CA GLU A 417 -8.48 3.74 10.54
C GLU A 417 -9.35 3.01 11.58
N ALA A 418 -8.99 3.10 12.86
CA ALA A 418 -9.86 2.69 13.95
C ALA A 418 -11.02 3.69 14.11
N PRO A 419 -12.29 3.25 14.25
CA PRO A 419 -13.44 4.15 14.34
C PRO A 419 -13.30 5.21 15.42
N GLY A 420 -12.82 4.85 16.62
CA GLY A 420 -12.62 5.84 17.69
C GLY A 420 -11.60 6.92 17.37
N ARG A 421 -10.53 6.59 16.65
CA ARG A 421 -9.53 7.57 16.21
C ARG A 421 -10.11 8.47 15.12
N PHE A 422 -10.83 7.89 14.18
CA PHE A 422 -11.47 8.64 13.10
C PHE A 422 -12.54 9.59 13.63
N LEU A 423 -13.44 9.12 14.50
CA LEU A 423 -14.49 9.93 15.12
C LEU A 423 -13.90 11.07 15.98
N GLN A 424 -12.81 10.84 16.69
CA GLN A 424 -12.12 11.92 17.42
C GLN A 424 -11.64 13.03 16.48
N LEU A 425 -11.15 12.68 15.28
CA LEU A 425 -10.77 13.68 14.28
C LEU A 425 -11.99 14.45 13.76
N LEU A 426 -13.17 13.82 13.68
CA LEU A 426 -14.40 14.50 13.30
C LEU A 426 -14.89 15.47 14.37
N ASP A 427 -14.81 15.08 15.65
CA ASP A 427 -15.24 15.91 16.79
C ASP A 427 -14.48 17.25 16.89
N GLU A 428 -13.25 17.30 16.35
CA GLU A 428 -12.40 18.49 16.37
C GLU A 428 -12.76 19.51 15.26
N VAL A 429 -13.67 19.19 14.34
CA VAL A 429 -14.01 20.05 13.19
C VAL A 429 -15.44 20.59 13.27
N ASP A 430 -15.58 21.91 13.24
CA ASP A 430 -16.88 22.62 13.29
C ASP A 430 -17.54 22.81 11.90
N ARG A 431 -16.93 22.22 10.86
CA ARG A 431 -17.25 22.40 9.44
C ARG A 431 -17.18 21.07 8.71
N PRO A 432 -17.84 20.94 7.54
CA PRO A 432 -17.63 19.79 6.67
C PRO A 432 -16.14 19.59 6.41
N ILE A 433 -15.63 18.40 6.72
CA ILE A 433 -14.25 18.06 6.41
C ILE A 433 -14.16 17.96 4.90
N LEU A 434 -13.52 18.95 4.30
CA LEU A 434 -12.84 18.75 3.03
C LEU A 434 -11.80 17.68 3.28
N VAL A 435 -12.04 16.46 2.80
CA VAL A 435 -10.98 15.45 2.84
C VAL A 435 -9.86 15.97 1.95
N LYS A 436 -8.87 16.59 2.59
CA LYS A 436 -7.67 17.18 2.00
C LYS A 436 -6.48 16.56 2.72
N ALA A 437 -5.79 15.64 2.04
CA ALA A 437 -4.61 14.92 2.49
C ALA A 437 -4.81 14.19 3.84
N PRO A 438 -3.91 13.28 4.25
CA PRO A 438 -3.82 12.93 5.67
C PRO A 438 -3.71 14.23 6.47
N VAL A 439 -4.55 14.37 7.50
CA VAL A 439 -4.59 15.50 8.44
C VAL A 439 -3.16 15.89 8.75
N SER A 440 -2.68 17.00 8.15
CA SER A 440 -1.29 17.37 8.36
C SER A 440 -1.21 17.79 9.83
N LYS A 441 -0.11 17.44 10.51
CA LYS A 441 0.17 17.96 11.87
C LYS A 441 0.10 19.51 11.94
N HIS A 442 0.15 20.19 10.79
CA HIS A 442 0.06 21.64 10.67
C HIS A 442 -1.38 22.17 10.55
N ASP A 443 -2.37 21.36 10.18
CA ASP A 443 -3.76 21.83 10.10
C ASP A 443 -4.47 21.90 11.48
N LEU A 444 -3.81 21.39 12.53
CA LEU A 444 -4.20 21.55 13.95
C LEU A 444 -3.60 22.80 14.62
N PHE A 445 -2.77 23.56 13.90
CA PHE A 445 -2.25 24.85 14.36
C PHE A 445 -2.49 25.94 13.32
N GLY A 446 -3.72 26.48 13.35
CA GLY A 446 -3.96 27.91 13.19
C GLY A 446 -3.77 28.53 11.81
N PHE A 447 -4.83 29.20 11.36
CA PHE A 447 -4.67 30.53 10.79
C PHE A 447 -3.88 31.42 11.77
N LYS A 448 -2.55 31.50 11.60
CA LYS A 448 -1.67 32.68 11.63
C LYS A 448 -0.22 32.30 11.86
#